data_AF-A0A9D9J3Z8-F1
#
_entry.id   AF-A0A9D9J3Z8-F1
#
_cell.length_a   1.000
_cell.length_b   1.000
_cell.length_c   1.000
_cell.angle_alpha   90.00
_cell.angle_beta   90.00
_cell.angle_gamma   90.00
#
_symmetry.space_group_name_H-M   'P 1'
#
loop_
_entity.id
_entity.type
_entity.pdbx_description
1 polymer ?
#
loop_
_entity_poly.entity_id
_entity_poly.type
_entity_poly.pdbx_seq_one_letter_code
_entity_poly.pdbx_strand_id
1 'polypeptide(L)'
;FIIAGAPARSPKDYTPYLRPDDSFISVLFGETQSVIRNAEAAVVNSGTASLETVLFNVPQVVGYRMNPLTYMIGKHIIRVRFISLGNLCIDRLAFKEFIQDDCNPDSLVTEVRALIEDKAYRERMLEDYAGIRRLLGGRGASSAVAKAMVEALRGQETDVTPAP
;
A
#
# COMPACT_ATOMS: atom_id res chain seq x y z
N PHE A 1 -14.39 7.97 11.04
CA PHE A 1 -13.44 7.77 9.92
C PHE A 1 -12.17 8.53 10.24
N ILE A 2 -10.99 7.92 10.07
CA ILE A 2 -9.72 8.57 10.45
C ILE A 2 -8.88 8.79 9.19
N ILE A 3 -8.33 9.99 9.05
CA ILE A 3 -7.37 10.35 8.00
C ILE A 3 -5.99 10.39 8.64
N ALA A 4 -5.08 9.54 8.18
CA ALA A 4 -3.67 9.65 8.50
C ALA A 4 -3.06 10.83 7.72
N GLY A 5 -2.77 11.93 8.41
CA GLY A 5 -2.18 13.13 7.85
C GLY A 5 -0.78 12.85 7.31
N ALA A 6 -0.51 13.27 6.07
CA ALA A 6 0.78 13.08 5.45
C ALA A 6 1.84 13.97 6.14
N PRO A 7 3.06 13.47 6.42
CA PRO A 7 4.07 14.23 7.17
C PRO A 7 4.46 15.58 6.53
N ALA A 8 4.38 15.68 5.21
CA ALA A 8 4.69 16.88 4.46
C ALA A 8 3.49 17.85 4.31
N ARG A 9 2.37 17.58 4.98
CA ARG A 9 1.14 18.37 4.92
C ARG A 9 0.80 18.95 6.30
N SER A 10 -0.04 19.98 6.27
CA SER A 10 -0.54 20.66 7.45
C SER A 10 -2.05 20.46 7.57
N PRO A 11 -2.66 20.72 8.75
CA PRO A 11 -4.12 20.69 8.89
C PRO A 11 -4.87 21.54 7.86
N LYS A 12 -4.27 22.65 7.40
CA LYS A 12 -4.86 23.56 6.40
C LYS A 12 -5.04 22.90 5.03
N ASP A 13 -4.26 21.89 4.68
CA ASP A 13 -4.41 21.13 3.44
C ASP A 13 -5.70 20.28 3.43
N TYR A 14 -6.23 19.96 4.61
CA TYR A 14 -7.42 19.11 4.79
C TYR A 14 -8.70 19.91 5.01
N THR A 15 -8.61 21.06 5.69
CA THR A 15 -9.76 21.92 6.03
C THR A 15 -10.75 22.18 4.89
N PRO A 16 -10.33 22.45 3.64
CA PRO A 16 -11.27 22.70 2.54
C PRO A 16 -12.19 21.52 2.20
N TYR A 17 -11.82 20.30 2.62
CA TYR A 17 -12.56 19.07 2.35
C TYR A 17 -13.39 18.58 3.55
N LEU A 18 -13.30 19.25 4.70
CA LEU A 18 -14.00 18.88 5.93
C LEU A 18 -15.11 19.89 6.18
N ARG A 19 -16.37 19.45 6.14
CA ARG A 19 -17.52 20.30 6.43
C ARG A 19 -17.80 20.34 7.94
N PRO A 20 -18.50 21.36 8.45
CA PRO A 20 -18.84 21.45 9.87
C PRO A 20 -19.60 20.23 10.42
N ASP A 21 -20.37 19.57 9.56
CA ASP A 21 -21.15 18.35 9.81
C ASP A 21 -20.32 17.05 9.79
N ASP A 22 -19.07 17.09 9.34
CA ASP A 22 -18.15 15.93 9.29
C ASP A 22 -17.47 15.63 10.64
N SER A 23 -18.19 15.79 11.76
CA SER A 23 -17.65 15.62 13.13
C SER A 23 -17.12 14.20 13.42
N PHE A 24 -17.51 13.22 12.60
CA PHE A 24 -17.04 11.84 12.66
C PHE A 24 -15.69 11.62 11.95
N ILE A 25 -15.12 12.64 11.31
CA ILE A 25 -13.82 12.59 10.65
C ILE A 25 -12.74 13.22 11.55
N SER A 26 -11.64 12.50 11.77
CA SER A 26 -10.49 13.02 12.52
C SER A 26 -9.21 12.89 11.70
N VAL A 27 -8.39 13.93 11.68
CA VAL A 27 -7.09 13.93 11.00
C VAL A 27 -5.99 13.80 12.06
N LEU A 28 -5.22 12.70 11.99
CA LEU A 28 -4.13 12.42 12.93
C LEU A 28 -2.79 12.46 12.20
N PHE A 29 -1.84 13.23 12.71
CA PHE A 29 -0.48 13.36 12.15
C PHE A 29 0.51 12.54 12.96
N GLY A 30 1.52 11.97 12.30
CA GLY A 30 2.59 11.19 12.95
C GLY A 30 2.20 9.78 13.38
N GLU A 31 0.91 9.44 13.33
CA GLU A 31 0.35 8.17 13.83
C GLU A 31 -0.07 7.20 12.71
N THR A 32 0.46 7.34 11.49
CA THR A 32 0.02 6.58 10.31
C THR A 32 -0.03 5.06 10.54
N GLN A 33 1.02 4.49 11.16
CA GLN A 33 1.05 3.05 11.42
C GLN A 33 0.02 2.64 12.47
N SER A 34 -0.16 3.43 13.53
CA SER A 34 -1.19 3.22 14.56
C SER A 34 -2.60 3.25 13.94
N VAL A 35 -2.86 4.21 13.05
CA VAL A 35 -4.13 4.33 12.32
C VAL A 35 -4.37 3.10 11.45
N ILE A 36 -3.39 2.70 10.63
CA ILE A 36 -3.54 1.55 9.74
C ILE A 36 -3.79 0.27 10.55
N ARG A 37 -2.98 -0.01 11.58
CA ARG A 37 -3.09 -1.23 12.40
C ARG A 37 -4.46 -1.43 13.07
N ASN A 38 -5.19 -0.34 13.34
CA ASN A 38 -6.50 -0.38 13.98
C ASN A 38 -7.66 -0.19 12.98
N ALA A 39 -7.36 -0.03 11.69
CA ALA A 39 -8.39 0.16 10.67
C ALA A 39 -9.07 -1.18 10.31
N GLU A 40 -10.38 -1.13 10.09
CA GLU A 40 -11.13 -2.27 9.59
C GLU A 40 -10.90 -2.50 8.09
N ALA A 41 -10.80 -1.40 7.33
CA ALA A 41 -10.40 -1.34 5.94
C ALA A 41 -9.68 0.00 5.68
N ALA A 42 -8.79 0.04 4.69
CA ALA A 42 -7.98 1.22 4.38
C ALA A 42 -8.06 1.61 2.90
N VAL A 43 -8.14 2.92 2.65
CA VAL A 43 -7.88 3.50 1.33
C VAL A 43 -6.48 4.08 1.36
N VAL A 44 -5.58 3.57 0.53
CA VAL A 44 -4.17 3.95 0.55
C VAL A 44 -3.65 4.30 -0.85
N ASN A 45 -2.52 4.99 -0.91
CA ASN A 45 -1.82 5.19 -2.18
C ASN A 45 -0.98 3.95 -2.53
N SER A 46 -0.47 3.87 -3.76
CA SER A 46 0.33 2.73 -4.24
C SER A 46 1.74 2.64 -3.64
N GLY A 47 2.11 3.53 -2.73
CA GLY A 47 3.45 3.62 -2.15
C GLY A 47 3.71 2.57 -1.07
N THR A 48 4.71 2.83 -0.23
CA THR A 48 5.10 1.93 0.88
C THR A 48 3.95 1.68 1.86
N ALA A 49 3.04 2.65 2.01
CA ALA A 49 1.84 2.50 2.83
C ALA A 49 0.97 1.31 2.38
N SER A 50 0.89 1.01 1.08
CA SER A 50 0.16 -0.17 0.60
C SER A 50 0.79 -1.46 1.11
N LEU A 51 2.12 -1.57 1.04
CA LEU A 51 2.84 -2.73 1.52
C LEU A 51 2.76 -2.87 3.05
N GLU A 52 2.93 -1.76 3.79
CA GLU A 52 2.74 -1.74 5.25
C GLU A 52 1.34 -2.22 5.65
N THR A 53 0.31 -1.83 4.89
CA THR A 53 -1.07 -2.26 5.11
C THR A 53 -1.26 -3.76 4.90
N VAL A 54 -0.60 -4.36 3.89
CA VAL A 54 -0.52 -5.83 3.72
C VAL A 54 0.16 -6.49 4.93
N LEU A 55 1.28 -5.92 5.40
CA LEU A 55 2.04 -6.44 6.54
C LEU A 55 1.24 -6.38 7.85
N PHE A 56 0.42 -5.35 8.03
CA PHE A 56 -0.51 -5.24 9.16
C PHE A 56 -1.78 -6.10 9.00
N ASN A 57 -1.92 -6.80 7.87
CA ASN A 57 -3.05 -7.67 7.58
C ASN A 57 -4.40 -6.93 7.57
N VAL A 58 -4.39 -5.69 7.06
CA VAL A 58 -5.56 -4.81 7.00
C VAL A 58 -6.08 -4.76 5.55
N PRO A 59 -7.34 -5.11 5.29
CA PRO A 59 -7.90 -5.05 3.93
C PRO A 59 -7.83 -3.65 3.36
N GLN A 60 -7.48 -3.56 2.07
CA GLN A 60 -7.19 -2.26 1.46
C GLN A 60 -7.73 -2.15 0.05
N VAL A 61 -7.87 -0.90 -0.38
CA VAL A 61 -7.97 -0.52 -1.79
C VAL A 61 -6.92 0.54 -2.08
N VAL A 62 -6.25 0.42 -3.22
CA VAL A 62 -5.29 1.41 -3.68
C VAL A 62 -5.95 2.38 -4.65
N GLY A 63 -5.82 3.67 -4.36
CA GLY A 63 -6.25 4.76 -5.25
C GLY A 63 -5.06 5.62 -5.67
N TYR A 64 -4.98 5.96 -6.95
CA TYR A 64 -3.93 6.84 -7.45
C TYR A 64 -4.42 7.78 -8.54
N ARG A 65 -4.20 9.09 -8.33
CA ARG A 65 -4.54 10.15 -9.28
C ARG A 65 -3.39 11.13 -9.43
N MET A 66 -2.82 11.19 -10.63
CA MET A 66 -1.76 12.13 -11.01
C MET A 66 -2.29 13.20 -11.97
N ASN A 67 -1.47 14.23 -12.19
CA ASN A 67 -1.66 15.13 -13.33
C ASN A 67 -1.74 14.31 -14.64
N PRO A 68 -2.77 14.52 -15.48
CA PRO A 68 -2.96 13.77 -16.72
C PRO A 68 -1.73 13.74 -17.63
N LEU A 69 -0.98 14.85 -17.72
CA LEU A 69 0.22 14.92 -18.56
C LEU A 69 1.33 14.00 -18.02
N THR A 70 1.56 14.03 -16.70
CA THR A 70 2.52 13.15 -16.03
C THR A 70 2.13 11.68 -16.22
N TYR A 71 0.84 11.36 -16.07
CA TYR A 71 0.35 10.00 -16.27
C TYR A 71 0.53 9.53 -17.72
N MET A 72 0.20 10.38 -18.70
CA MET A 72 0.37 10.04 -20.12
C MET A 72 1.83 9.73 -20.46
N ILE A 73 2.78 10.54 -19.98
CA ILE A 73 4.21 10.29 -20.21
C ILE A 73 4.64 9.02 -19.46
N GLY A 74 4.29 8.91 -18.18
CA GLY A 74 4.64 7.77 -17.33
C GLY A 74 4.14 6.43 -17.88
N LYS A 75 2.92 6.38 -18.43
CA LYS A 75 2.33 5.16 -19.02
C LYS A 75 3.12 4.60 -20.20
N HIS A 76 3.81 5.46 -20.97
CA HIS A 76 4.62 5.01 -22.10
C HIS A 76 5.99 4.48 -21.67
N ILE A 77 6.49 4.91 -20.51
CA ILE A 77 7.81 4.57 -19.98
C ILE A 77 7.71 3.36 -19.03
N ILE A 78 6.67 3.31 -18.20
CA ILE A 78 6.50 2.32 -17.13
C ILE A 78 5.69 1.14 -17.66
N ARG A 79 6.35 -0.02 -17.81
CA ARG A 79 5.74 -1.29 -18.26
C ARG A 79 5.49 -2.24 -17.08
N VAL A 80 4.77 -1.78 -16.06
CA VAL A 80 4.40 -2.62 -14.91
C VAL A 80 2.94 -3.04 -15.02
N ARG A 81 2.64 -4.28 -14.61
CA ARG A 81 1.28 -4.85 -14.64
C ARG A 81 0.39 -4.30 -13.53
N PHE A 82 1.00 -3.99 -12.39
CA PHE A 82 0.34 -3.45 -11.20
C PHE A 82 1.15 -2.28 -10.67
N ILE A 83 0.49 -1.28 -10.07
CA ILE A 83 1.17 -0.11 -9.52
C ILE A 83 1.53 -0.27 -8.05
N SER A 84 0.87 -1.18 -7.32
CA SER A 84 1.20 -1.45 -5.92
C SER A 84 2.25 -2.56 -5.80
N LEU A 85 3.14 -2.39 -4.82
CA LEU A 85 4.18 -3.38 -4.53
C LEU A 85 3.57 -4.75 -4.12
N GLY A 86 2.46 -4.75 -3.38
CA GLY A 86 1.82 -5.99 -2.92
C GLY A 86 1.33 -6.87 -4.06
N ASN A 87 0.62 -6.29 -5.03
CA ASN A 87 0.15 -7.03 -6.20
C ASN A 87 1.30 -7.47 -7.12
N LEU A 88 2.36 -6.65 -7.22
CA LEU A 88 3.58 -7.02 -7.94
C LEU A 88 4.27 -8.26 -7.34
N CYS A 89 4.28 -8.43 -6.02
CA CYS A 89 4.91 -9.57 -5.36
C CYS A 89 4.32 -10.92 -5.78
N ILE A 90 2.99 -11.01 -5.97
CA ILE A 90 2.29 -12.25 -6.31
C ILE A 90 1.81 -12.31 -7.77
N ASP A 91 2.17 -11.31 -8.58
CA ASP A 91 1.80 -11.17 -9.99
C ASP A 91 0.28 -11.30 -10.28
N ARG A 92 -0.56 -10.85 -9.33
CA ARG A 92 -2.02 -10.76 -9.49
C ARG A 92 -2.61 -9.72 -8.52
N LEU A 93 -3.87 -9.36 -8.76
CA LEU A 93 -4.62 -8.46 -7.88
C LEU A 93 -5.07 -9.22 -6.61
N ALA A 94 -4.34 -9.03 -5.50
CA ALA A 94 -4.82 -9.34 -4.15
C ALA A 94 -5.87 -8.32 -3.68
N PHE A 95 -5.72 -7.07 -4.13
CA PHE A 95 -6.60 -5.96 -3.84
C PHE A 95 -6.73 -5.06 -5.08
N LYS A 96 -7.84 -4.33 -5.18
CA LYS A 96 -8.08 -3.45 -6.32
C LYS A 96 -7.16 -2.22 -6.31
N GLU A 97 -6.78 -1.82 -7.52
CA GLU A 97 -6.05 -0.60 -7.81
C GLU A 97 -6.91 0.25 -8.73
N PHE A 98 -7.35 1.41 -8.25
CA PHE A 98 -8.07 2.39 -9.05
C PHE A 98 -7.12 3.49 -9.51
N ILE A 99 -7.04 3.71 -10.81
CA ILE A 99 -6.06 4.60 -11.44
C ILE A 99 -6.78 5.68 -12.24
N GLN A 100 -6.36 6.93 -12.07
CA GLN A 100 -6.91 8.10 -12.76
C GLN A 100 -8.43 8.22 -12.61
N ASP A 101 -9.20 8.00 -13.69
CA ASP A 101 -10.65 8.19 -13.71
C ASP A 101 -11.39 7.09 -12.94
N ASP A 102 -10.80 5.90 -12.83
CA ASP A 102 -11.33 4.83 -11.98
C ASP A 102 -11.19 5.17 -10.49
N CYS A 103 -10.23 6.03 -10.13
CA CYS A 103 -10.03 6.54 -8.77
C CYS A 103 -11.03 7.68 -8.48
N ASN A 104 -12.30 7.29 -8.35
CA ASN A 104 -13.41 8.18 -8.04
C ASN A 104 -14.16 7.74 -6.77
N PRO A 105 -14.98 8.63 -6.17
CA PRO A 105 -15.66 8.36 -4.91
C PRO A 105 -16.56 7.11 -4.95
N ASP A 106 -17.32 6.91 -6.03
CA ASP A 106 -18.28 5.80 -6.13
C ASP A 106 -17.56 4.45 -6.16
N SER A 107 -16.48 4.34 -6.95
CA SER A 107 -15.62 3.16 -7.00
C SER A 107 -15.02 2.85 -5.63
N LEU A 108 -14.47 3.87 -4.95
CA LEU A 108 -13.81 3.72 -3.65
C LEU A 108 -14.79 3.32 -2.56
N VAL A 109 -15.96 3.96 -2.50
CA VAL A 109 -17.00 3.64 -1.50
C VAL A 109 -17.54 2.22 -1.71
N THR A 110 -17.80 1.86 -2.97
CA THR A 110 -18.26 0.50 -3.32
C THR A 110 -17.25 -0.55 -2.87
N GLU A 111 -15.97 -0.30 -3.15
CA GLU A 111 -14.91 -1.23 -2.77
C GLU A 111 -14.73 -1.31 -1.25
N VAL A 112 -14.64 -0.17 -0.55
CA VAL A 112 -14.51 -0.16 0.91
C VAL A 112 -15.70 -0.87 1.57
N ARG A 113 -16.91 -0.68 1.06
CA ARG A 113 -18.08 -1.40 1.54
C ARG A 113 -17.93 -2.91 1.38
N ALA A 114 -17.48 -3.38 0.21
CA ALA A 114 -17.21 -4.79 -0.02
C ALA A 114 -16.14 -5.35 0.95
N LEU A 115 -15.09 -4.60 1.27
CA LEU A 115 -14.04 -5.00 2.22
C LEU A 115 -14.56 -5.19 3.66
N ILE A 116 -15.64 -4.49 4.02
CA ILE A 116 -16.25 -4.51 5.35
C ILE A 116 -17.38 -5.56 5.40
N GLU A 117 -18.27 -5.55 4.41
CA GLU A 117 -19.53 -6.31 4.43
C GLU A 117 -19.41 -7.71 3.82
N ASP A 118 -18.59 -7.90 2.78
CA ASP A 118 -18.37 -9.21 2.14
C ASP A 118 -17.20 -9.95 2.80
N LYS A 119 -17.55 -10.81 3.75
CA LYS A 119 -16.59 -11.64 4.50
C LYS A 119 -15.77 -12.56 3.60
N ALA A 120 -16.38 -13.16 2.58
CA ALA A 120 -15.68 -14.10 1.71
C ALA A 120 -14.68 -13.37 0.80
N TYR A 121 -15.03 -12.18 0.32
CA TYR A 121 -14.10 -11.32 -0.40
C TYR A 121 -12.93 -10.89 0.47
N ARG A 122 -13.23 -10.44 1.69
CA ARG A 122 -12.23 -10.07 2.69
C ARG A 122 -11.27 -11.22 3.00
N GLU A 123 -11.78 -12.43 3.24
CA GLU A 123 -10.97 -13.61 3.57
C GLU A 123 -10.00 -13.98 2.44
N ARG A 124 -10.46 -13.99 1.18
CA ARG A 124 -9.57 -14.22 0.02
C ARG A 124 -8.43 -13.21 -0.06
N MET A 125 -8.72 -11.93 0.19
CA MET A 125 -7.68 -10.88 0.23
C MET A 125 -6.65 -11.16 1.34
N LEU A 126 -7.09 -11.57 2.53
CA LEU A 126 -6.19 -11.87 3.64
C LEU A 126 -5.34 -13.13 3.40
N GLU A 127 -5.87 -14.12 2.68
CA GLU A 127 -5.10 -15.29 2.22
C GLU A 127 -3.99 -14.86 1.25
N ASP A 128 -4.31 -13.97 0.31
CA ASP A 128 -3.33 -13.43 -0.63
C ASP A 128 -2.22 -12.66 0.10
N TYR A 129 -2.58 -11.91 1.14
CA TYR A 129 -1.61 -11.22 1.99
C TYR A 129 -0.66 -12.18 2.70
N ALA A 130 -1.13 -13.36 3.11
CA ALA A 130 -0.25 -14.40 3.65
C ALA A 130 0.75 -14.91 2.60
N GLY A 131 0.34 -14.97 1.33
CA GLY A 131 1.24 -15.22 0.19
C GLY A 131 2.29 -14.11 0.05
N ILE A 132 1.86 -12.85 0.01
CA ILE A 132 2.76 -11.69 -0.12
C ILE A 132 3.77 -11.65 1.03
N ARG A 133 3.33 -11.83 2.29
CA ARG A 133 4.22 -11.85 3.45
C ARG A 133 5.26 -12.96 3.40
N ARG A 134 4.91 -14.13 2.88
CA ARG A 134 5.87 -15.23 2.69
C ARG A 134 6.94 -14.85 1.66
N LEU A 135 6.54 -14.25 0.53
CA LEU A 135 7.47 -13.85 -0.54
C LEU A 135 8.40 -12.70 -0.15
N LEU A 136 7.91 -11.74 0.65
CA LEU A 136 8.75 -10.67 1.20
C LEU A 136 9.79 -11.21 2.20
N GLY A 137 9.61 -12.46 2.65
CA GLY A 137 10.44 -13.07 3.65
C GLY A 137 10.23 -12.48 5.04
N GLY A 138 11.10 -12.88 5.95
CA GLY A 138 11.08 -12.43 7.33
C GLY A 138 12.06 -11.30 7.61
N ARG A 139 12.57 -11.29 8.84
CA ARG A 139 13.61 -10.35 9.25
C ARG A 139 14.96 -10.75 8.66
N GLY A 140 15.89 -9.80 8.62
CA GLY A 140 17.29 -10.08 8.29
C GLY A 140 17.76 -9.56 6.95
N ALA A 141 16.90 -8.88 6.17
CA ALA A 141 17.30 -8.26 4.91
C ALA A 141 18.57 -7.40 5.04
N SER A 142 18.62 -6.48 6.03
CA SER A 142 19.81 -5.66 6.28
C SER A 142 21.04 -6.48 6.67
N SER A 143 20.87 -7.56 7.43
CA SER A 143 21.98 -8.43 7.85
C SER A 143 22.51 -9.26 6.68
N ALA A 144 21.62 -9.76 5.82
CA ALA A 144 21.98 -10.48 4.60
C ALA A 144 22.75 -9.56 3.62
N VAL A 145 22.28 -8.32 3.44
CA VAL A 145 22.97 -7.32 2.62
C VAL A 145 24.33 -6.97 3.22
N ALA A 146 24.42 -6.73 4.53
CA ALA A 146 25.69 -6.43 5.18
C ALA A 146 26.71 -7.58 5.03
N LYS A 147 26.25 -8.84 5.17
CA LYS A 147 27.07 -10.03 4.95
C LYS A 147 27.57 -10.10 3.49
N ALA A 148 26.67 -9.95 2.52
CA ALA A 148 27.02 -9.96 1.10
C ALA A 148 28.01 -8.85 0.72
N MET A 149 27.87 -7.64 1.31
CA MET A 149 28.81 -6.54 1.11
C MET A 149 30.22 -6.89 1.63
N VAL A 150 30.33 -7.51 2.81
CA VAL A 150 31.62 -7.92 3.38
C VAL A 150 32.28 -9.01 2.55
N GLU A 151 31.51 -9.99 2.07
CA GLU A 151 32.00 -11.07 1.20
C GLU A 151 32.52 -10.53 -0.14
N ALA A 152 31.76 -9.62 -0.77
CA ALA A 152 32.17 -8.96 -2.01
C ALA A 152 33.47 -8.16 -1.86
N LEU A 153 33.64 -7.43 -0.74
CA LEU A 153 34.88 -6.69 -0.46
C LEU A 153 36.08 -7.58 -0.17
N ARG A 154 35.85 -8.81 0.32
CA ARG A 154 36.89 -9.81 0.59
C ARG A 154 37.29 -10.62 -0.65
N GLY A 155 36.68 -10.35 -1.81
CA GLY A 155 36.95 -11.10 -3.04
C GLY A 155 36.46 -12.54 -3.00
N GLN A 156 35.51 -12.86 -2.11
CA GLN A 156 34.83 -14.15 -2.08
C GLN A 156 33.63 -14.06 -3.04
N GLU A 157 33.55 -14.99 -4.01
CA GLU A 157 32.37 -15.09 -4.89
C GLU A 157 31.13 -15.23 -4.01
N THR A 158 30.19 -14.29 -4.18
CA THR A 158 28.94 -14.27 -3.43
C THR A 158 27.98 -15.25 -4.09
N ASP A 159 27.82 -16.43 -3.49
CA ASP A 159 26.67 -17.29 -3.79
C ASP A 159 25.44 -16.67 -3.13
N VAL A 160 24.83 -15.70 -3.81
CA VAL A 160 23.55 -15.12 -3.42
C VAL A 160 22.44 -16.06 -3.90
N THR A 161 22.40 -17.28 -3.38
CA THR A 161 21.20 -18.10 -3.49
C THR A 161 20.16 -17.54 -2.51
N PRO A 162 18.96 -17.13 -2.97
CA PRO A 162 17.90 -16.74 -2.06
C PRO A 162 17.56 -17.93 -1.15
N ALA A 163 17.38 -17.68 0.14
CA ALA A 163 16.83 -18.69 1.05
C ALA A 163 15.43 -19.13 0.55
N PRO A 164 15.04 -20.41 0.73
CA PRO A 164 13.78 -20.96 0.24
C PRO A 164 12.55 -20.27 0.84
#